data_AF-A0A0G1VE48-F1
#
_entry.id   AF-A0A0G1VE48-F1
#
_cell.length_a   1.000
_cell.length_b   1.000
_cell.length_c   1.000
_cell.angle_alpha   90.00
_cell.angle_beta   90.00
_cell.angle_gamma   90.00
#
_symmetry.space_group_name_H-M   'P 1'
#
loop_
_entity.id
_entity.type
_entity.pdbx_description
1 polymer ?
#
loop_
_entity_poly.entity_id
_entity_poly.type
_entity_poly.pdbx_seq_one_letter_code
_entity_poly.pdbx_strand_id
1 'polypeptide(L)'
;MNNARTPQFYMANLGSEIVGMYSALSKNDTEKCRKCYDRAKKIIAEWRVLETRESARAEMKKLEDVVDDLISETPQLKVSKAEIESYFMPFALRIMSV
;
A
#
# COMPACT_ATOMS: atom_id res chain seq x y z
N MET A 1 -15.68 -18.55 -11.84
CA MET A 1 -15.67 -18.12 -10.43
C MET A 1 -15.90 -16.63 -10.39
N ASN A 2 -16.90 -16.15 -9.64
CA ASN A 2 -16.99 -14.74 -9.31
C ASN A 2 -15.75 -14.39 -8.49
N ASN A 3 -14.74 -13.79 -9.11
CA ASN A 3 -13.56 -13.24 -8.44
C ASN A 3 -13.99 -11.98 -7.68
N ALA A 4 -14.85 -12.14 -6.67
CA ALA A 4 -15.19 -11.04 -5.78
C ALA A 4 -13.87 -10.59 -5.14
N ARG A 5 -13.42 -9.39 -5.50
CA ARG A 5 -12.21 -8.79 -4.94
C ARG A 5 -12.51 -8.50 -3.47
N THR A 6 -12.14 -9.43 -2.59
CA THR A 6 -12.35 -9.28 -1.15
C THR A 6 -11.33 -8.30 -0.57
N PRO A 7 -11.56 -7.74 0.63
CA PRO A 7 -10.55 -6.96 1.34
C PRO A 7 -9.19 -7.68 1.41
N GLN A 8 -9.19 -9.00 1.62
CA GLN A 8 -7.98 -9.84 1.64
C GLN A 8 -7.23 -9.78 0.30
N PHE A 9 -7.95 -9.84 -0.82
CA PHE A 9 -7.35 -9.73 -2.15
C PHE A 9 -6.64 -8.39 -2.33
N TYR A 10 -7.29 -7.28 -1.95
CA TYR A 10 -6.67 -5.97 -2.04
C TYR A 10 -5.45 -5.84 -1.13
N MET A 11 -5.53 -6.30 0.12
CA MET A 11 -4.42 -6.17 1.08
C MET A 11 -3.22 -7.02 0.68
N ALA A 12 -3.43 -8.26 0.21
CA ALA A 12 -2.33 -9.12 -0.24
C ALA A 12 -1.58 -8.50 -1.43
N ASN A 13 -2.31 -7.98 -2.42
CA ASN A 13 -1.69 -7.32 -3.58
C ASN A 13 -1.01 -6.01 -3.18
N LEU A 14 -1.63 -5.20 -2.31
CA LEU A 14 -1.03 -3.95 -1.84
C LEU A 14 0.29 -4.19 -1.11
N GLY A 15 0.33 -5.18 -0.21
CA GLY A 15 1.55 -5.54 0.51
C GLY A 15 2.67 -5.99 -0.44
N SER A 16 2.33 -6.79 -1.45
CA SER A 16 3.28 -7.20 -2.49
C SER A 16 3.90 -6.02 -3.24
N GLU A 17 3.07 -5.05 -3.65
CA GLU A 17 3.58 -3.87 -4.37
C GLU A 17 4.46 -2.97 -3.48
N ILE A 18 4.09 -2.79 -2.20
CA ILE A 18 4.89 -2.02 -1.25
C ILE A 18 6.27 -2.67 -1.05
N VAL A 19 6.32 -3.99 -0.79
CA VAL A 19 7.60 -4.72 -0.70
C VAL A 19 8.39 -4.61 -2.00
N GLY A 20 7.70 -4.62 -3.15
CA GLY A 20 8.27 -4.37 -4.46
C GLY A 20 8.95 -3.01 -4.58
N MET A 21 8.32 -1.94 -4.09
CA MET A 21 8.88 -0.58 -4.06
C MET A 21 10.18 -0.54 -3.26
N TYR A 22 10.19 -1.06 -2.02
CA TYR A 22 11.41 -1.07 -1.19
C TYR A 22 12.54 -1.90 -1.82
N SER A 23 12.22 -3.04 -2.42
CA SER A 23 13.19 -3.87 -3.13
C SER A 23 13.79 -3.15 -4.34
N ALA A 24 12.97 -2.41 -5.09
CA ALA A 24 13.42 -1.62 -6.23
C ALA A 24 14.29 -0.42 -5.79
N LEU A 25 13.87 0.31 -4.76
CA LEU A 25 14.65 1.41 -4.16
C LEU A 25 16.02 0.94 -3.69
N SER A 26 16.12 -0.21 -3.00
CA SER A 26 17.40 -0.77 -2.56
C SER A 26 18.36 -1.12 -3.71
N LYS A 27 17.85 -1.24 -4.93
CA LYS A 27 18.60 -1.57 -6.14
C LYS A 27 18.78 -0.38 -7.08
N ASN A 28 18.32 0.82 -6.68
CA ASN A 28 18.23 2.01 -7.53
C ASN A 28 17.43 1.78 -8.84
N ASP A 29 16.48 0.84 -8.82
CA ASP A 29 15.61 0.53 -9.97
C ASP A 29 14.38 1.44 -9.94
N THR A 30 14.55 2.66 -10.43
CA THR A 30 13.52 3.71 -10.40
C THR A 30 12.29 3.36 -11.24
N GLU A 31 12.49 2.72 -12.39
CA GLU A 31 11.40 2.29 -13.28
C GLU A 31 10.52 1.26 -12.59
N LYS A 32 11.12 0.24 -11.97
CA LYS A 32 10.36 -0.78 -11.25
C LYS A 32 9.67 -0.20 -10.02
N CYS A 33 10.32 0.70 -9.30
CA CYS A 33 9.70 1.40 -8.17
C CYS A 33 8.44 2.14 -8.63
N ARG A 34 8.52 2.88 -9.74
CA ARG A 34 7.38 3.60 -10.32
C ARG A 34 6.24 2.65 -10.72
N LYS A 35 6.56 1.53 -11.37
CA LYS A 35 5.55 0.52 -11.74
C LYS A 35 4.84 -0.08 -10.53
N CYS A 36 5.56 -0.37 -9.46
CA CYS A 36 4.97 -0.86 -8.21
C CYS A 36 4.06 0.22 -7.58
N TYR A 37 4.53 1.46 -7.52
CA TYR A 37 3.76 2.60 -7.05
C TYR A 37 2.44 2.76 -7.81
N ASP A 38 2.48 2.79 -9.15
CA ASP A 38 1.28 2.95 -9.97
C ASP A 38 0.26 1.83 -9.72
N ARG A 39 0.72 0.58 -9.53
CA ARG A 39 -0.13 -0.56 -9.17
C ARG A 39 -0.71 -0.42 -7.77
N ALA A 40 0.09 0.00 -6.79
CA ALA A 40 -0.38 0.27 -5.43
C ALA A 40 -1.49 1.34 -5.41
N LYS A 41 -1.31 2.45 -6.14
CA LYS A 41 -2.32 3.51 -6.26
C LYS A 41 -3.61 3.01 -6.91
N LYS A 42 -3.52 2.17 -7.94
CA LYS A 42 -4.68 1.55 -8.55
C LYS A 42 -5.45 0.66 -7.56
N ILE A 43 -4.75 -0.18 -6.80
CA ILE A 43 -5.34 -1.05 -5.78
C ILE A 43 -6.05 -0.22 -4.70
N ILE A 44 -5.41 0.85 -4.21
CA ILE A 44 -6.00 1.78 -3.22
C ILE A 44 -7.26 2.44 -3.78
N ALA A 45 -7.23 2.92 -5.03
CA ALA A 45 -8.37 3.54 -5.68
C ALA A 45 -9.54 2.58 -5.84
N GLU A 46 -9.29 1.35 -6.30
CA GLU A 46 -10.32 0.32 -6.45
C GLU A 46 -10.92 -0.09 -5.09
N TRP A 47 -10.09 -0.29 -4.07
CA TRP A 47 -10.56 -0.62 -2.72
C TRP A 47 -11.43 0.52 -2.12
N ARG A 48 -11.04 1.77 -2.34
CA ARG A 48 -11.80 2.96 -1.90
C ARG A 48 -13.19 3.06 -2.52
N VAL A 49 -13.45 2.48 -3.69
CA VAL A 49 -14.81 2.48 -4.26
C VAL A 49 -15.73 1.55 -3.46
N LEU A 50 -15.19 0.46 -2.91
CA LEU A 50 -15.96 -0.58 -2.24
C LEU A 50 -16.12 -0.34 -0.73
N GLU A 51 -15.14 0.29 -0.09
CA GLU A 51 -15.18 0.54 1.34
C GLU A 51 -15.99 1.80 1.68
N THR A 52 -16.97 1.72 2.57
CA THR A 52 -17.76 2.89 3.00
C THR A 52 -17.37 3.41 4.39
N ARG A 53 -16.65 2.61 5.18
CA ARG A 53 -16.27 2.98 6.54
C ARG A 53 -15.17 4.04 6.54
N GLU A 54 -15.45 5.18 7.17
CA GLU A 54 -14.54 6.31 7.25
C GLU A 54 -13.24 5.96 7.97
N SER A 55 -13.31 5.18 9.05
CA SER A 55 -12.14 4.71 9.81
C SER A 55 -11.16 3.92 8.93
N ALA A 56 -11.67 2.99 8.12
CA ALA A 56 -10.85 2.22 7.20
C ALA A 56 -10.24 3.11 6.11
N ARG A 57 -11.01 4.07 5.57
CA ARG A 57 -10.52 5.04 4.58
C ARG A 57 -9.40 5.93 5.14
N ALA A 58 -9.52 6.36 6.41
CA ALA A 58 -8.51 7.12 7.10
C ALA A 58 -7.23 6.31 7.33
N GLU A 59 -7.34 5.05 7.74
CA GLU A 59 -6.19 4.14 7.87
C GLU A 59 -5.50 3.92 6.51
N MET A 60 -6.27 3.70 5.44
CA MET A 60 -5.73 3.57 4.09
C MET A 60 -5.02 4.85 3.63
N LYS A 61 -5.54 6.03 4.01
CA LYS A 61 -4.90 7.31 3.67
C LYS A 61 -3.51 7.43 4.29
N LYS A 62 -3.33 7.01 5.55
CA LYS A 62 -2.01 7.01 6.20
C LYS A 62 -1.00 6.14 5.46
N LEU A 63 -1.44 4.95 5.01
CA LEU A 63 -0.56 4.08 4.21
C LEU A 63 -0.24 4.68 2.84
N GLU A 64 -1.23 5.30 2.20
CA GLU A 64 -1.03 6.02 0.94
C GLU A 64 -0.02 7.16 1.09
N ASP A 65 -0.07 7.92 2.19
CA ASP A 65 0.91 8.98 2.47
C ASP A 65 2.34 8.45 2.54
N VAL A 66 2.55 7.27 3.14
CA VAL A 66 3.87 6.61 3.16
C VAL A 66 4.30 6.19 1.75
N VAL A 67 3.39 5.65 0.96
CA VAL A 67 3.67 5.21 -0.42
C VAL A 67 3.99 6.39 -1.33
N ASP A 68 3.27 7.50 -1.19
CA ASP A 68 3.49 8.74 -1.92
C ASP A 68 4.85 9.39 -1.52
N ASP A 69 5.19 9.37 -0.22
CA ASP A 69 6.47 9.88 0.28
C ASP A 69 7.68 9.08 -0.23
N LEU A 70 7.56 7.75 -0.36
CA LEU A 70 8.64 6.87 -0.82
C LEU A 70 9.16 7.18 -2.23
N ILE A 71 8.29 7.74 -3.10
CA ILE A 71 8.65 8.09 -4.48
C ILE A 71 8.82 9.60 -4.68
N SER A 72 8.67 10.38 -3.60
CA SER A 72 8.93 11.82 -3.62
C SER A 72 10.40 12.10 -3.90
N GLU A 73 10.68 13.21 -4.58
CA GLU A 73 12.05 13.72 -4.73
C GLU A 73 12.68 14.09 -3.38
N THR A 74 11.84 14.41 -2.38
CA THR A 74 12.27 14.79 -1.03
C THR A 74 11.45 14.08 0.06
N PRO A 75 11.70 12.78 0.32
CA PRO A 75 10.96 12.00 1.32
C PRO A 75 11.12 12.57 2.74
N GLN A 76 10.02 12.69 3.46
CA GLN A 76 9.95 13.29 4.80
C GLN A 76 9.69 12.26 5.90
N LEU A 77 8.94 11.19 5.61
CA LEU A 77 8.47 10.24 6.63
C LEU A 77 9.56 9.24 7.03
N LYS A 78 10.61 9.07 6.20
CA LYS A 78 11.78 8.20 6.44
C LYS A 78 11.41 6.79 6.94
N VAL A 79 10.31 6.23 6.44
CA VAL A 79 9.85 4.90 6.83
C VAL A 79 10.76 3.86 6.20
N SER A 80 11.30 2.97 7.02
CA SER A 80 12.13 1.86 6.58
C SER A 80 11.29 0.66 6.14
N LYS A 81 11.93 -0.24 5.37
CA LYS A 81 11.30 -1.51 4.98
C LYS A 81 10.84 -2.33 6.19
N ALA A 82 11.65 -2.39 7.24
CA ALA A 82 11.31 -3.16 8.44
C ALA A 82 10.10 -2.56 9.17
N GLU A 83 10.03 -1.23 9.27
CA GLU A 83 8.89 -0.54 9.89
C GLU A 83 7.61 -0.80 9.10
N ILE A 84 7.64 -0.68 7.76
CA ILE A 84 6.44 -0.94 6.96
C ILE A 84 5.98 -2.39 7.05
N GLU A 85 6.91 -3.36 7.04
CA GLU A 85 6.58 -4.79 7.15
C GLU A 85 5.95 -5.10 8.52
N SER A 86 6.47 -4.50 9.59
CA SER A 86 5.92 -4.63 10.94
C SER A 86 4.55 -3.96 11.10
N TYR A 87 4.30 -2.86 10.37
CA TYR A 87 3.05 -2.11 10.41
C TYR A 87 1.96 -2.73 9.54
N PHE A 88 2.32 -3.34 8.41
CA PHE A 88 1.36 -3.73 7.37
C PHE A 88 0.35 -4.77 7.84
N MET A 89 0.78 -5.76 8.63
CA MET A 89 -0.14 -6.78 9.15
C MET A 89 -1.18 -6.20 10.13
N PRO A 90 -0.80 -5.44 11.17
CA PRO A 90 -1.76 -4.70 11.99
C PRO A 90 -2.71 -3.81 11.19
N PHE A 91 -2.19 -3.10 10.19
CA PHE A 91 -2.99 -2.29 9.28
C PHE A 91 -4.02 -3.11 8.51
N ALA A 92 -3.58 -4.19 7.85
CA ALA A 92 -4.46 -5.06 7.06
C ALA A 92 -5.57 -5.66 7.93
N LEU A 93 -5.25 -6.05 9.17
CA LEU A 93 -6.25 -6.52 10.13
C LEU A 93 -7.28 -5.44 10.48
N ARG A 94 -6.88 -4.18 10.69
CA ARG A 94 -7.82 -3.06 10.92
C ARG A 94 -8.71 -2.78 9.70
N ILE A 95 -8.17 -2.93 8.49
CA ILE A 95 -8.95 -2.78 7.26
C ILE A 95 -9.97 -3.92 7.12
N MET A 96 -9.59 -5.15 7.47
CA MET A 96 -10.44 -6.32 7.32
C MET A 96 -11.40 -6.56 8.48
N SER A 97 -11.11 -6.03 9.68
CA SER A 97 -11.98 -6.14 10.85
C SER A 97 -13.27 -5.40 10.55
N VAL A 98 -14.41 -6.10 10.62
CA VAL A 98 -15.76 -5.62 10.27
C VAL A 98 -16.19 -4.48 11.17
#